data_AF-A0A1F4QDK7-F1
#
_entry.id   AF-A0A1F4QDK7-F1
#
_cell.length_a   1.000
_cell.length_b   1.000
_cell.length_c   1.000
_cell.angle_alpha   90.00
_cell.angle_beta   90.00
_cell.angle_gamma   90.00
#
_symmetry.space_group_name_H-M   'P 1'
#
loop_
_entity.id
_entity.type
_entity.pdbx_description
1 polymer ?
#
loop_
_entity_poly.entity_id
_entity_poly.type
_entity_poly.pdbx_seq_one_letter_code
_entity_poly.pdbx_strand_id
1 'polypeptide(L)'
;MERNHLQAAVMTAPASARWSPWFVLAGLSIIAIYFVVGLGLAAVSTSYFADPKVERDAAQAGSTILTQLQCLQSTGAWLEPFKFTGLSLIITGIVLNLAAIIRTLRTRAAVMHLALSEMKGGEVR
;
A
#
# COMPACT_ATOMS: atom_id res chain seq x y z
N MET A 1 32.79 -6.04 25.02
CA MET A 1 31.99 -4.91 24.48
C MET A 1 31.12 -5.31 23.28
N GLU A 2 31.53 -6.29 22.47
CA GLU A 2 30.79 -6.70 21.26
C GLU A 2 29.39 -7.28 21.54
N ARG A 3 29.28 -8.14 22.55
CA ARG A 3 28.02 -8.79 22.93
C ARG A 3 26.93 -7.80 23.39
N ASN A 4 27.31 -6.73 24.11
CA ASN A 4 26.36 -5.76 24.65
C ASN A 4 25.67 -4.94 23.56
N HIS A 5 26.38 -4.57 22.48
CA HIS A 5 25.76 -3.82 21.39
C HIS A 5 24.88 -4.70 20.49
N LEU A 6 25.22 -5.98 20.34
CA LEU A 6 24.37 -6.93 19.61
C LEU A 6 23.09 -7.26 20.39
N GLN A 7 23.18 -7.40 21.71
CA GLN A 7 22.01 -7.54 22.57
C GLN A 7 21.10 -6.30 22.49
N ALA A 8 21.69 -5.10 22.52
CA ALA A 8 20.94 -3.86 22.29
C ALA A 8 20.30 -3.82 20.90
N ALA A 9 21.02 -4.24 19.85
CA ALA A 9 20.53 -4.28 18.48
C ALA A 9 19.43 -5.33 18.26
N VAL A 10 19.40 -6.43 19.01
CA VAL A 10 18.30 -7.42 19.01
C VAL A 10 17.05 -6.85 19.68
N MET A 11 17.21 -6.03 20.72
CA MET A 11 16.09 -5.43 21.47
C MET A 11 15.45 -4.25 20.75
N THR A 12 16.18 -3.54 19.86
CA THR A 12 15.64 -2.41 19.11
C THR A 12 15.05 -2.83 17.76
N ALA A 13 13.77 -2.53 17.53
CA ALA A 13 13.16 -2.73 16.21
C ALA A 13 13.86 -1.87 15.14
N PRO A 14 14.07 -2.40 13.92
CA PRO A 14 14.75 -1.67 12.86
C PRO A 14 13.93 -0.42 12.46
N ALA A 15 14.62 0.72 12.29
CA ALA A 15 13.96 2.00 12.01
C ALA A 15 13.06 1.99 10.76
N SER A 16 13.32 1.12 9.78
CA SER A 16 12.46 0.93 8.60
C SER A 16 11.08 0.33 8.92
N ALA A 17 10.95 -0.43 10.01
CA ALA A 17 9.66 -0.98 10.46
C ALA A 17 8.73 0.12 10.99
N ARG A 18 9.28 1.24 11.47
CA ARG A 18 8.47 2.33 12.03
C ARG A 18 7.64 3.06 10.96
N TRP A 19 8.13 3.07 9.72
CA TRP A 19 7.49 3.78 8.61
C TRP A 19 6.56 2.90 7.79
N SER A 20 6.80 1.58 7.78
CA SER A 20 5.97 0.63 7.04
C SER A 20 4.44 0.76 7.31
N PRO A 21 3.95 0.81 8.56
CA PRO A 21 2.50 0.89 8.79
C PRO A 21 1.89 2.15 8.21
N TRP A 22 2.63 3.25 8.16
CA TRP A 22 2.18 4.50 7.55
C TRP A 22 2.04 4.41 6.03
N PHE A 23 2.97 3.73 5.35
CA PHE A 23 2.87 3.50 3.90
C PHE A 23 1.69 2.59 3.55
N VAL A 24 1.47 1.52 4.32
CA VAL A 24 0.32 0.63 4.12
C VAL A 24 -0.99 1.37 4.38
N LEU A 25 -1.08 2.12 5.48
CA LEU A 25 -2.28 2.88 5.84
C LEU A 25 -2.60 3.97 4.81
N ALA A 26 -1.58 4.70 4.33
CA ALA A 26 -1.73 5.67 3.26
C ALA A 26 -2.26 5.00 1.97
N GLY A 27 -1.66 3.88 1.55
CA GLY A 27 -2.13 3.14 0.38
C GLY A 27 -3.56 2.63 0.51
N LEU A 28 -3.93 2.09 1.69
CA LEU A 28 -5.30 1.66 1.98
C LEU A 28 -6.29 2.83 1.96
N SER A 29 -5.91 3.99 2.50
CA SER A 29 -6.76 5.18 2.48
C SER A 29 -7.06 5.66 1.05
N ILE A 30 -6.07 5.59 0.15
CA ILE A 30 -6.24 5.93 -1.26
C ILE A 30 -7.20 4.95 -1.94
N ILE A 31 -7.07 3.65 -1.66
CA ILE A 31 -7.98 2.63 -2.22
C ILE A 31 -9.40 2.83 -1.67
N ALA A 32 -9.55 3.21 -0.40
CA ALA A 32 -10.86 3.53 0.17
C ALA A 32 -11.50 4.74 -0.54
N ILE A 33 -10.73 5.80 -0.82
CA ILE A 33 -11.21 6.95 -1.59
C ILE A 33 -11.60 6.53 -3.01
N TYR A 34 -10.76 5.74 -3.69
CA TYR A 34 -11.07 5.19 -5.01
C TYR A 34 -12.41 4.44 -5.00
N PHE A 35 -12.64 3.62 -3.98
CA PHE A 35 -13.89 2.86 -3.83
C PHE A 35 -15.10 3.78 -3.64
N VAL A 36 -15.01 4.78 -2.77
CA VAL A 36 -16.10 5.75 -2.52
C VAL A 36 -16.44 6.54 -3.77
N VAL A 37 -15.43 7.04 -4.50
CA VAL A 37 -15.66 7.75 -5.77
C VAL A 37 -16.26 6.81 -6.82
N GLY A 38 -15.81 5.55 -6.86
CA GLY A 38 -16.37 4.51 -7.72
C GLY A 38 -17.85 4.24 -7.47
N LEU A 39 -18.31 4.27 -6.21
CA LEU A 39 -19.73 4.15 -5.87
C LEU A 39 -20.56 5.31 -6.42
N GLY A 40 -20.05 6.54 -6.30
CA GLY A 40 -20.69 7.71 -6.90
C GLY A 40 -20.78 7.61 -8.43
N LEU A 41 -19.68 7.17 -9.06
CA LEU A 41 -19.63 6.98 -10.50
C LEU A 41 -20.59 5.88 -10.97
N ALA A 42 -20.77 4.82 -10.18
CA ALA A 42 -21.73 3.76 -10.46
C ALA A 42 -23.18 4.30 -10.46
N ALA A 43 -23.55 5.14 -9.50
CA ALA A 43 -24.88 5.76 -9.47
C ALA A 43 -25.15 6.67 -10.69
N VAL A 44 -24.14 7.45 -11.11
CA VAL A 44 -24.21 8.27 -12.33
C VAL A 44 -24.32 7.38 -13.57
N SER A 45 -23.56 6.28 -13.63
CA SER A 45 -23.62 5.30 -14.70
C SER A 45 -25.02 4.69 -14.82
N THR A 46 -25.61 4.23 -13.71
CA THR A 46 -26.98 3.69 -13.71
C THR A 46 -27.99 4.68 -14.26
N SER A 47 -27.89 5.96 -13.87
CA SER A 47 -28.78 7.01 -14.37
C SER A 47 -28.58 7.25 -15.87
N TYR A 48 -27.31 7.34 -16.32
CA TYR A 48 -26.97 7.55 -17.72
C TYR A 48 -27.34 6.38 -18.64
N PHE A 49 -27.31 5.15 -18.15
CA PHE A 49 -27.69 3.96 -18.93
C PHE A 49 -29.17 3.60 -18.80
N ALA A 50 -29.94 4.31 -17.97
CA ALA A 50 -31.40 4.20 -17.94
C ALA A 50 -32.04 4.83 -19.19
N ASP A 51 -31.43 5.88 -19.73
CA ASP A 51 -31.91 6.55 -20.94
C ASP A 51 -31.62 5.69 -22.20
N PRO A 52 -32.60 5.53 -23.10
CA PRO A 52 -32.43 4.76 -24.31
C PRO A 52 -31.39 5.42 -25.22
N LYS A 53 -30.66 4.60 -26.00
CA LYS A 53 -29.55 5.06 -26.83
C LYS A 53 -29.92 6.23 -27.76
N VAL A 54 -31.13 6.19 -28.35
CA VAL A 54 -31.62 7.25 -29.26
C VAL A 54 -31.68 8.61 -28.57
N GLU A 55 -32.09 8.66 -27.30
CA GLU A 55 -32.15 9.92 -26.53
C GLU A 55 -30.76 10.42 -26.14
N ARG A 56 -29.81 9.50 -25.90
CA ARG A 56 -28.42 9.85 -25.58
C ARG A 56 -27.67 10.41 -26.76
N ASP A 57 -27.87 9.81 -27.94
CA ASP A 57 -27.25 10.28 -29.19
C ASP A 57 -27.88 11.61 -29.66
N ALA A 58 -29.15 11.86 -29.32
CA ALA A 58 -29.86 13.11 -29.64
C ALA A 58 -29.74 14.20 -28.54
N ALA A 59 -28.97 13.95 -27.48
CA ALA A 59 -28.86 14.85 -26.34
C ALA A 59 -28.29 16.22 -26.74
N GLN A 60 -29.01 17.29 -26.42
CA GLN A 60 -28.57 18.66 -26.72
C GLN A 60 -27.52 19.17 -25.73
N ALA A 61 -26.72 20.14 -26.16
CA ALA A 61 -25.75 20.81 -25.31
C ALA A 61 -26.41 21.39 -24.05
N GLY A 62 -25.79 21.16 -22.89
CA GLY A 62 -26.33 21.56 -21.59
C GLY A 62 -27.38 20.62 -20.98
N SER A 63 -27.73 19.52 -21.67
CA SER A 63 -28.60 18.49 -21.10
C SER A 63 -27.90 17.71 -19.98
N THR A 64 -28.71 17.20 -19.05
CA THR A 64 -28.26 16.35 -17.93
C THR A 64 -27.51 15.11 -18.43
N ILE A 65 -27.93 14.53 -19.56
CA ILE A 65 -27.31 13.33 -20.16
C ILE A 65 -25.85 13.60 -20.54
N LEU A 66 -25.57 14.74 -21.19
CA LEU A 66 -24.19 15.12 -21.52
C LEU A 66 -23.36 15.45 -20.29
N THR A 67 -23.96 16.07 -19.26
CA THR A 67 -23.27 16.29 -17.98
C THR A 67 -22.87 14.98 -17.31
N GLN A 68 -23.74 13.97 -17.33
CA GLN A 68 -23.45 12.64 -16.81
C GLN A 68 -22.34 11.94 -17.63
N LEU A 69 -22.39 12.02 -18.97
CA LEU A 69 -21.34 11.49 -19.84
C LEU A 69 -19.98 12.14 -19.57
N GLN A 70 -19.97 13.47 -19.44
CA GLN A 70 -18.76 14.23 -19.09
C GLN A 70 -18.22 13.79 -17.72
N CYS A 71 -19.09 13.59 -16.74
CA CYS A 71 -18.71 13.08 -15.42
C CYS A 71 -18.09 11.68 -15.51
N LEU A 72 -18.69 10.77 -16.30
CA LEU A 72 -18.20 9.41 -16.52
C LEU A 72 -16.80 9.40 -17.17
N GLN A 73 -16.63 10.15 -18.26
CA GLN A 73 -15.37 10.21 -18.99
C GLN A 73 -14.27 10.90 -18.18
N SER A 74 -14.57 12.06 -17.59
CA SER A 74 -13.61 12.83 -16.81
C SER A 74 -13.17 12.06 -15.57
N THR A 75 -14.11 11.49 -14.81
CA THR A 75 -13.81 10.75 -13.58
C THR A 75 -13.07 9.45 -13.90
N GLY A 76 -13.53 8.70 -14.90
CA GLY A 76 -12.87 7.47 -15.33
C GLY A 76 -11.40 7.68 -15.71
N ALA A 77 -11.09 8.79 -16.40
CA ALA A 77 -9.75 9.09 -16.88
C ALA A 77 -8.69 9.22 -15.78
N TRP A 78 -9.02 9.83 -14.64
CA TRP A 78 -8.06 9.98 -13.53
C TRP A 78 -8.24 8.92 -12.43
N LEU A 79 -9.45 8.39 -12.24
CA LEU A 79 -9.73 7.42 -11.20
C LEU A 79 -9.02 6.08 -11.46
N GLU A 80 -8.90 5.69 -12.73
CA GLU A 80 -8.17 4.49 -13.12
C GLU A 80 -6.68 4.51 -12.74
N PRO A 81 -5.88 5.53 -13.11
CA PRO A 81 -4.49 5.61 -12.66
C PRO A 81 -4.36 5.79 -11.13
N PHE A 82 -5.32 6.45 -10.47
CA PHE A 82 -5.30 6.72 -9.03
C PHE A 82 -5.24 5.44 -8.16
N LYS A 83 -5.91 4.35 -8.58
CA LYS A 83 -5.85 3.06 -7.85
C LYS A 83 -4.44 2.49 -7.80
N PHE A 84 -3.64 2.70 -8.84
CA PHE A 84 -2.26 2.21 -8.92
C PHE A 84 -1.33 2.97 -7.97
N THR A 85 -1.60 4.25 -7.69
CA THR A 85 -0.88 5.00 -6.65
C THR A 85 -1.14 4.42 -5.26
N GLY A 86 -2.37 4.02 -4.94
CA GLY A 86 -2.67 3.34 -3.68
C GLY A 86 -1.95 1.99 -3.57
N LEU A 87 -1.97 1.20 -4.65
CA LEU A 87 -1.29 -0.10 -4.72
C LEU A 87 0.23 0.03 -4.56
N SER A 88 0.87 1.03 -5.18
CA SER A 88 2.32 1.22 -5.09
C SER A 88 2.79 1.56 -3.68
N LEU A 89 2.00 2.34 -2.93
CA LEU A 89 2.29 2.64 -1.52
C LEU A 89 2.18 1.40 -0.63
N ILE A 90 1.18 0.53 -0.87
CA ILE A 90 1.06 -0.74 -0.15
C ILE A 90 2.28 -1.63 -0.43
N ILE A 91 2.67 -1.77 -1.70
CA ILE A 91 3.85 -2.55 -2.08
C ILE A 91 5.10 -1.99 -1.41
N THR A 92 5.26 -0.67 -1.38
CA THR A 92 6.38 -0.01 -0.70
C THR A 92 6.38 -0.32 0.81
N GLY A 93 5.23 -0.27 1.47
CA GLY A 93 5.08 -0.66 2.87
C GLY A 93 5.49 -2.12 3.12
N ILE A 94 5.10 -3.03 2.23
CA ILE A 94 5.48 -4.46 2.29
C ILE A 94 7.01 -4.61 2.14
N VAL A 95 7.62 -3.93 1.17
CA VAL A 95 9.08 -3.98 0.96
C VAL A 95 9.83 -3.48 2.20
N LEU A 96 9.36 -2.41 2.86
CA LEU A 96 9.95 -1.91 4.10
C LEU A 96 9.87 -2.91 5.25
N ASN A 97 8.77 -3.66 5.35
CA ASN A 97 8.62 -4.74 6.34
C ASN A 97 9.60 -5.89 6.06
N LEU A 98 9.71 -6.34 4.81
CA LEU A 98 10.66 -7.39 4.45
C LEU A 98 12.11 -6.96 4.73
N ALA A 99 12.46 -5.72 4.42
CA ALA A 99 13.78 -5.16 4.72
C ALA A 99 14.05 -5.13 6.24
N ALA A 100 13.04 -4.79 7.04
CA ALA A 100 13.12 -4.85 8.50
C ALA A 100 13.34 -6.29 9.00
N ILE A 101 12.55 -7.25 8.51
CA ILE A 101 12.66 -8.67 8.88
C ILE A 101 14.06 -9.21 8.57
N ILE A 102 14.59 -8.96 7.36
CA ILE A 102 15.93 -9.41 6.96
C ILE A 102 17.00 -8.86 7.90
N ARG A 103 16.92 -7.57 8.28
CA ARG A 103 17.87 -6.97 9.24
C ARG A 103 17.78 -7.64 10.60
N THR A 104 16.58 -7.83 11.13
CA THR A 104 16.37 -8.49 12.43
C THR A 104 16.89 -9.93 12.42
N LEU A 105 16.66 -10.68 11.34
CA LEU A 105 17.17 -12.05 11.20
C LEU A 105 18.70 -12.09 11.17
N ARG A 106 19.36 -11.17 10.45
CA ARG A 106 20.83 -11.07 10.43
C ARG A 106 21.41 -10.80 11.83
N THR A 107 20.81 -9.88 12.57
CA THR A 107 21.26 -9.58 13.94
C THR A 107 21.09 -10.81 14.86
N ARG A 108 19.97 -11.52 14.76
CA ARG A 108 19.73 -12.75 15.53
C ARG A 108 20.72 -13.86 15.17
N ALA A 109 21.02 -14.03 13.89
CA ALA A 109 22.02 -15.00 13.43
C ALA A 109 23.43 -14.70 13.96
N ALA A 110 23.83 -13.42 13.99
CA ALA A 110 25.13 -13.00 14.53
C ALA A 110 25.27 -13.32 16.03
N VAL A 111 24.22 -13.05 16.83
CA VAL A 111 24.21 -13.38 18.26
C VAL A 111 24.29 -14.90 18.49
N MET A 112 23.55 -15.69 17.71
CA MET A 112 23.58 -17.15 17.79
C MET A 112 24.97 -17.71 17.46
N HIS A 113 25.63 -17.18 16.43
CA HIS A 113 26.98 -17.59 16.04
C HIS A 113 27.98 -17.35 17.17
N LEU A 114 27.92 -16.18 17.82
CA LEU A 114 28.77 -15.87 18.97
C LEU A 114 28.53 -16.82 20.15
N ALA A 115 27.27 -17.04 20.52
CA ALA A 115 26.93 -17.97 21.61
C ALA A 115 27.42 -19.39 21.34
N LEU A 116 27.28 -19.88 20.10
CA LEU A 116 27.77 -21.21 19.72
C LEU A 116 29.30 -21.30 19.75
N SER A 117 30.00 -20.24 19.34
CA SER A 117 31.47 -20.17 19.38
C SER A 117 32.01 -20.17 20.81
N GLU A 118 31.33 -19.51 21.76
CA GLU A 118 31.67 -19.54 23.19
C GLU A 118 31.52 -20.95 23.77
N MET A 119 30.41 -21.66 23.47
CA MET A 119 30.23 -23.05 23.93
C MET A 119 31.32 -23.98 23.40
N LYS A 120 31.63 -23.89 22.11
CA LYS A 120 32.66 -24.73 21.49
C LYS A 120 34.08 -24.43 22.00
N GLY A 121 34.37 -23.17 22.35
CA GLY A 121 35.64 -22.78 22.96
C GLY A 121 35.78 -23.22 24.42
N GLY A 122 34.66 -23.40 25.13
CA GLY A 122 34.63 -23.89 26.51
C GLY A 122 34.87 -25.40 26.66
N GLU A 123 34.67 -26.19 25.61
CA GLU A 123 34.82 -27.65 25.62
C GLU A 123 36.28 -28.14 25.52
N VAL A 124 37.25 -27.22 25.33
CA VAL A 124 38.70 -27.53 25.18
C VAL A 124 39.51 -27.20 26.46
N ARG A 125 38.86 -27.11 27.63
CA ARG A 125 39.52 -26.98 28.93
C ARG A 125 39.05 -28.03 29.92
#